data_AF-A0AAU9UWA7-F1
#
_entry.id   AF-A0AAU9UWA7-F1
#
_cell.length_a   1.000
_cell.length_b   1.000
_cell.length_c   1.000
_cell.angle_alpha   90.00
_cell.angle_beta   90.00
_cell.angle_gamma   90.00
#
_symmetry.space_group_name_H-M   'P 1'
#
loop_
_entity.id
_entity.type
_entity.pdbx_description
1 polymer ?
#
loop_
_entity_poly.entity_id
_entity_poly.type
_entity_poly.pdbx_seq_one_letter_code
_entity_poly.pdbx_strand_id
1 'polypeptide(L)'
;MGAFFSDVRTLMGNPVRNRVPLKSSDGTKGLTAKEDVLNRWVEHFKDLFNMDRLADLRHINSLPDLPEISALDEPLTLEEVVKAIKQQQNNKAVGVDNIAGELLKYGGDQLHTNI
;
A
#
# COMPACT_ATOMS: atom_id res chain seq x y z
N MET A 1 10.81 -25.47 16.93
CA MET A 1 10.48 -24.86 15.62
C MET A 1 11.70 -24.31 14.85
N GLY A 2 12.95 -24.56 15.25
CA GLY A 2 14.13 -24.06 14.52
C GLY A 2 14.65 -24.98 13.41
N ALA A 3 14.57 -26.31 13.61
CA ALA A 3 15.18 -27.31 12.73
C ALA A 3 14.56 -27.35 11.31
N PHE A 4 13.23 -27.33 11.21
CA PHE A 4 12.56 -27.34 9.91
C PHE A 4 12.94 -26.14 9.03
N PHE A 5 13.02 -24.94 9.61
CA PHE A 5 13.36 -23.73 8.87
C PHE A 5 14.83 -23.69 8.44
N SER A 6 15.75 -24.25 9.25
CA SER A 6 17.16 -24.38 8.87
C SER A 6 17.36 -25.39 7.75
N ASP A 7 16.64 -26.50 7.77
CA ASP A 7 16.73 -27.56 6.76
C ASP A 7 16.18 -27.08 5.42
N VAL A 8 15.04 -26.38 5.43
CA VAL A 8 14.48 -25.74 4.23
C VAL A 8 15.42 -24.68 3.66
N ARG A 9 16.01 -23.81 4.50
CA ARG A 9 16.98 -22.82 4.04
C ARG A 9 18.24 -23.47 3.43
N THR A 10 18.68 -24.59 3.99
CA THR A 10 19.85 -25.34 3.48
C THR A 10 19.54 -25.99 2.13
N LEU A 11 18.36 -26.58 1.96
CA LEU A 11 17.91 -27.20 0.71
C LEU A 11 17.71 -26.17 -0.42
N MET A 12 17.16 -25.01 -0.09
CA MET A 12 16.91 -23.92 -1.04
C MET A 12 18.21 -23.25 -1.52
N GLY A 13 19.34 -23.50 -0.85
CA GLY A 13 20.63 -22.87 -1.14
C GLY A 13 20.65 -21.37 -0.79
N ASN A 14 21.82 -20.75 -0.96
CA ASN A 14 21.92 -19.31 -0.83
C ASN A 14 21.13 -18.65 -1.98
N PRO A 15 20.15 -17.77 -1.70
CA PRO A 15 19.45 -17.07 -2.76
C PRO A 15 20.46 -16.27 -3.56
N VAL A 16 20.60 -16.61 -4.85
CA VAL A 16 21.42 -15.83 -5.79
C VAL A 16 20.74 -14.48 -5.96
N ARG A 17 21.21 -13.49 -5.20
CA ARG A 17 20.78 -12.10 -5.35
C ARG A 17 21.43 -11.54 -6.61
N ASN A 18 20.80 -11.77 -7.75
CA ASN A 18 21.10 -11.03 -8.97
C ASN A 18 20.67 -9.58 -8.76
N ARG A 19 21.63 -8.70 -8.44
CA ARG A 19 21.39 -7.25 -8.42
C ARG A 19 21.43 -6.77 -9.86
N VAL A 20 20.28 -6.44 -10.43
CA VAL A 20 20.21 -5.80 -11.75
C VAL A 20 20.81 -4.40 -11.61
N PRO A 21 21.85 -4.05 -12.39
CA PRO A 21 22.42 -2.70 -12.37
C PRO A 21 21.36 -1.66 -12.76
N LEU A 22 21.29 -0.55 -12.00
CA LEU A 22 20.41 0.56 -12.35
C LEU A 22 20.99 1.32 -13.54
N LYS A 23 20.19 1.74 -14.52
CA LYS A 23 20.72 2.51 -15.65
C LYS A 23 21.01 3.97 -15.26
N SER A 24 22.10 4.53 -15.79
CA SER A 24 22.35 5.97 -15.81
C SER A 24 21.23 6.73 -16.53
N SER A 25 21.17 8.06 -16.38
CA SER A 25 20.10 8.87 -16.99
C SER A 25 20.10 8.83 -18.52
N ASP A 26 21.28 8.71 -19.14
CA ASP A 26 21.48 8.49 -20.58
C ASP A 26 21.31 7.01 -21.01
N GLY A 27 21.11 6.10 -20.07
CA GLY A 27 20.90 4.67 -20.33
C GLY A 27 22.14 3.88 -20.76
N THR A 28 23.32 4.50 -20.80
CA THR A 28 24.54 3.89 -21.36
C THR A 28 25.31 3.02 -20.38
N LYS A 29 25.19 3.28 -19.07
CA LYS A 29 25.95 2.59 -18.02
C LYS A 29 25.05 1.95 -16.98
N GLY A 30 25.49 0.79 -16.46
CA GLY A 30 24.91 0.14 -15.30
C GLY A 30 25.59 0.60 -14.01
N LEU A 31 24.80 1.12 -13.08
CA LEU A 31 25.19 1.58 -11.75
C LEU A 31 24.95 0.46 -10.74
N THR A 32 26.01 0.08 -10.03
CA THR A 32 25.98 -1.00 -9.03
C THR A 32 26.44 -0.54 -7.64
N ALA A 33 27.24 0.53 -7.57
CA ALA A 33 27.64 1.15 -6.31
C ALA A 33 26.45 1.84 -5.63
N LYS A 34 26.40 1.77 -4.30
CA LYS A 34 25.27 2.28 -3.51
C LYS A 34 25.11 3.78 -3.70
N GLU A 35 26.21 4.52 -3.67
CA GLU A 35 26.27 5.96 -3.78
C GLU A 35 25.76 6.41 -5.16
N ASP A 36 26.20 5.74 -6.22
CA ASP A 36 25.76 6.01 -7.59
C ASP A 36 24.26 5.75 -7.78
N VAL A 37 23.75 4.66 -7.20
CA VAL A 37 22.32 4.34 -7.22
C VAL A 37 21.51 5.41 -6.50
N LEU A 38 21.95 5.84 -5.31
CA LEU A 38 21.27 6.89 -4.55
C LEU A 38 21.27 8.23 -5.28
N ASN A 39 22.41 8.62 -5.87
CA ASN A 39 22.51 9.84 -6.67
C ASN A 39 21.59 9.80 -7.89
N ARG A 40 21.52 8.65 -8.58
CA ARG A 40 20.60 8.45 -9.71
C ARG A 40 19.13 8.55 -9.30
N TRP A 41 18.77 8.09 -8.10
CA TRP A 41 17.42 8.27 -7.55
C TRP A 41 17.11 9.73 -7.25
N VAL A 42 18.05 10.46 -6.65
CA VAL A 42 17.91 11.90 -6.39
C VAL A 42 17.69 12.66 -7.69
N GLU A 43 18.51 12.40 -8.71
CA GLU A 43 18.36 12.97 -10.05
C GLU A 43 16.98 12.67 -10.65
N HIS A 44 16.58 11.39 -10.67
CA HIS A 44 15.30 10.97 -11.25
C HIS A 44 14.10 11.66 -10.61
N PHE A 45 14.06 11.69 -9.28
CA PHE A 45 12.93 12.27 -8.55
C PHE A 45 12.95 13.79 -8.56
N LYS A 46 14.13 14.40 -8.62
CA LYS A 46 14.25 15.84 -8.82
C LYS A 46 13.60 16.23 -10.14
N ASP A 47 13.89 15.52 -11.21
CA ASP A 47 13.28 15.78 -12.51
C ASP A 47 11.80 15.44 -12.51
N LEU A 48 11.40 14.29 -11.94
CA LEU A 48 9.99 13.85 -11.93
C LEU A 48 9.06 14.83 -11.19
N PHE A 49 9.48 15.30 -10.00
CA PHE A 49 8.61 16.08 -9.11
C PHE A 49 8.79 17.59 -9.23
N ASN A 50 9.95 18.08 -9.65
CA ASN A 50 10.17 19.52 -9.82
C ASN A 50 9.97 20.00 -11.26
N MET A 51 9.31 19.20 -12.11
CA MET A 51 8.78 19.75 -13.35
C MET A 51 7.66 20.72 -13.00
N ASP A 52 7.80 21.97 -13.44
CA ASP A 52 6.74 22.97 -13.42
C ASP A 52 5.67 22.58 -14.47
N ARG A 53 4.97 21.48 -14.19
CA ARG A 53 3.84 21.05 -15.00
C ARG A 53 2.67 21.90 -14.55
N LEU A 54 2.33 22.89 -15.36
CA LEU A 54 0.99 23.46 -15.34
C LEU A 54 0.01 22.29 -15.48
N ALA A 55 -0.63 21.93 -14.37
CA ALA A 55 -1.67 20.92 -14.39
C ALA A 55 -2.71 21.40 -15.40
N ASP A 56 -3.01 20.56 -16.40
CA ASP A 56 -4.03 20.89 -17.38
C ASP A 56 -5.41 20.72 -16.74
N LEU A 57 -5.87 21.78 -16.08
CA LEU A 57 -7.15 21.83 -15.39
C LEU A 57 -8.34 21.88 -16.35
N ARG A 58 -8.12 21.95 -17.68
CA ARG A 58 -9.23 21.87 -18.66
C ARG A 58 -10.01 20.56 -18.51
N HIS A 59 -9.33 19.50 -18.07
CA HIS A 59 -9.96 18.21 -17.78
C HIS A 59 -10.93 18.28 -16.59
N ILE A 60 -10.72 19.18 -15.62
CA ILE A 60 -11.64 19.36 -14.49
C ILE A 60 -12.99 19.86 -15.00
N ASN A 61 -12.99 20.80 -15.94
CA ASN A 61 -14.22 21.29 -16.58
C ASN A 61 -14.90 20.25 -17.49
N SER A 62 -14.21 19.15 -17.81
CA SER A 62 -14.77 18.04 -18.59
C SER A 62 -15.33 16.92 -17.72
N LEU A 63 -15.11 16.96 -16.40
CA LEU A 63 -15.69 15.99 -15.48
C LEU A 63 -17.21 16.20 -15.45
N PRO A 64 -18.01 15.12 -15.53
CA PRO A 64 -19.45 15.23 -15.37
C PRO A 64 -19.77 15.61 -13.92
N ASP A 65 -20.75 16.48 -13.74
CA ASP A 65 -21.34 16.70 -12.42
C ASP A 65 -21.96 15.39 -11.93
N LEU A 66 -21.51 14.93 -10.77
CA LEU A 66 -22.10 13.78 -10.10
C LEU A 66 -23.39 14.24 -9.41
N PRO A 67 -24.45 13.41 -9.42
CA PRO A 67 -25.65 13.72 -8.67
C PRO A 67 -25.31 13.84 -7.19
N GLU A 68 -25.94 14.81 -6.53
CA GLU A 68 -25.85 14.94 -5.08
C GLU A 68 -26.47 13.69 -4.41
N ILE A 69 -25.69 13.03 -3.55
CA ILE A 69 -26.12 11.82 -2.84
C ILE A 69 -26.37 12.21 -1.39
N SER A 70 -27.54 12.80 -1.12
CA SER A 70 -27.94 13.25 0.23
C SER A 70 -27.94 12.14 1.28
N ALA A 71 -28.05 10.88 0.86
CA ALA A 71 -27.91 9.72 1.75
C ALA A 71 -26.52 9.62 2.40
N LEU A 72 -25.48 10.26 1.84
CA LEU A 72 -24.16 10.33 2.47
C LEU A 72 -24.10 11.35 3.61
N ASP A 73 -25.05 12.28 3.68
CA ASP A 73 -25.16 13.26 4.77
C ASP A 73 -25.96 12.71 5.96
N GLU A 74 -26.59 11.54 5.81
CA GLU A 74 -27.33 10.90 6.89
C GLU A 74 -26.37 10.30 7.94
N PRO A 75 -26.69 10.39 9.24
CA PRO A 75 -25.91 9.74 10.28
C PRO A 75 -25.86 8.23 10.07
N LEU A 76 -24.66 7.66 10.17
CA LEU A 76 -24.45 6.23 10.01
C LEU A 76 -25.22 5.43 11.06
N THR A 77 -26.02 4.47 10.62
CA THR A 77 -26.78 3.60 11.53
C THR A 77 -25.92 2.47 12.08
N LEU A 78 -26.29 1.94 13.26
CA LEU A 78 -25.62 0.78 13.83
C LEU A 78 -25.69 -0.44 12.90
N GLU A 79 -26.82 -0.63 12.21
CA GLU A 79 -27.04 -1.73 11.28
C GLU A 79 -26.08 -1.68 10.09
N GLU A 80 -25.84 -0.48 9.54
CA GLU A 80 -24.88 -0.26 8.46
C GLU A 80 -23.44 -0.55 8.90
N VAL A 81 -23.06 -0.11 10.11
CA VAL A 81 -21.75 -0.41 10.70
C VAL A 81 -21.56 -1.92 10.83
N VAL A 82 -22.54 -2.61 11.43
CA VAL A 82 -22.49 -4.07 11.61
C VAL A 82 -22.41 -4.80 10.27
N LYS A 83 -23.18 -4.34 9.26
CA LYS A 83 -23.16 -4.90 7.91
C LYS A 83 -21.80 -4.69 7.23
N ALA A 84 -21.21 -3.50 7.33
CA ALA A 84 -19.91 -3.19 6.76
C ALA A 84 -18.80 -4.05 7.38
N ILE A 85 -18.79 -4.20 8.70
CA ILE A 85 -17.85 -5.07 9.43
C ILE A 85 -17.97 -6.53 8.93
N LYS A 86 -19.19 -7.04 8.77
CA LYS A 86 -19.43 -8.40 8.24
C LYS A 86 -18.99 -8.57 6.79
N GLN A 87 -19.08 -7.53 5.96
CA GLN A 87 -18.68 -7.55 4.55
C GLN A 87 -17.17 -7.39 4.32
N GLN A 88 -16.42 -7.00 5.34
CA GLN A 88 -14.97 -6.82 5.23
C GLN A 88 -14.27 -8.10 4.77
N GLN A 89 -13.26 -7.97 3.91
CA GLN A 89 -12.44 -9.10 3.46
C GLN A 89 -11.47 -9.55 4.56
N ASN A 90 -11.18 -10.85 4.59
CA ASN A 90 -10.22 -11.42 5.53
C ASN A 90 -8.78 -11.31 4.96
N ASN A 91 -7.79 -11.50 5.84
CA ASN A 91 -6.35 -11.48 5.61
C ASN A 91 -5.85 -10.14 5.05
N LYS A 92 -6.49 -9.03 5.44
CA LYS A 92 -5.97 -7.69 5.16
C LYS A 92 -4.86 -7.34 6.15
N ALA A 93 -3.98 -6.44 5.74
CA ALA A 93 -2.93 -5.94 6.63
C ALA A 93 -3.57 -5.22 7.81
N VAL A 94 -3.02 -5.47 9.01
CA VAL A 94 -3.45 -4.78 10.23
C VAL A 94 -3.05 -3.31 10.17
N GLY A 95 -3.84 -2.46 10.83
CA GLY A 95 -3.52 -1.05 10.99
C GLY A 95 -2.34 -0.83 11.93
N VAL A 96 -1.99 0.44 12.17
CA VAL A 96 -1.00 0.85 13.17
C VAL A 96 -1.38 0.43 14.60
N ASP A 97 -2.68 0.21 14.82
CA ASP A 97 -3.26 -0.33 16.05
C ASP A 97 -2.97 -1.82 16.27
N ASN A 98 -2.43 -2.52 15.28
CA ASN A 98 -2.24 -3.97 15.25
C ASN A 98 -3.53 -4.77 15.46
N ILE A 99 -4.70 -4.17 15.20
CA ILE A 99 -5.99 -4.85 15.32
C ILE A 99 -6.34 -5.48 13.97
N ALA A 100 -6.50 -6.80 13.98
CA ALA A 100 -6.95 -7.54 12.81
C ALA A 100 -8.44 -7.29 12.56
N GLY A 101 -8.81 -7.09 11.30
CA GLY A 101 -10.20 -6.85 10.91
C GLY A 101 -11.14 -8.00 11.28
N GLU A 102 -10.61 -9.23 11.31
CA GLU A 102 -11.29 -10.46 11.74
C GLU A 102 -11.71 -10.40 13.20
N LEU A 103 -10.95 -9.69 14.04
CA LEU A 103 -11.25 -9.57 15.46
C LEU A 103 -12.55 -8.78 15.66
N LEU A 104 -12.75 -7.70 14.91
CA LEU A 104 -14.01 -6.95 14.91
C LEU A 104 -15.14 -7.75 14.24
N LYS A 105 -14.82 -8.44 13.14
CA LYS A 105 -15.81 -9.19 12.34
C LYS A 105 -16.38 -10.42 13.04
N TYR A 106 -15.57 -11.17 13.78
CA TYR A 106 -15.99 -12.40 14.46
C TYR A 106 -16.09 -12.25 15.98
N GLY A 107 -15.37 -11.29 16.56
CA GLY A 107 -15.37 -11.04 18.01
C GLY A 107 -16.43 -10.03 18.47
N GLY A 108 -17.15 -9.38 17.54
CA GLY A 108 -18.05 -8.25 17.79
C GLY A 108 -18.92 -8.35 19.05
N ASP A 109 -19.72 -9.41 19.20
CA ASP A 109 -20.63 -9.55 20.35
C ASP A 109 -19.89 -9.69 21.70
N GLN A 110 -18.73 -10.35 21.71
CA GLN A 110 -17.90 -10.50 22.92
C GLN A 110 -17.06 -9.26 23.23
N LEU A 111 -16.70 -8.47 22.21
CA LEU A 111 -15.99 -7.20 22.37
C LEU A 111 -16.93 -6.08 22.81
N HIS A 112 -18.17 -6.06 22.33
CA HIS A 112 -19.18 -5.08 22.70
C HIS A 112 -19.65 -5.22 24.16
N THR A 113 -19.68 -6.45 24.69
CA THR A 113 -20.23 -6.73 26.03
C THR A 113 -19.24 -6.48 27.18
N ASN A 114 -17.94 -6.32 26.87
CA ASN A 114 -16.86 -6.23 27.86
C ASN A 114 -16.18 -4.84 27.90
N ILE A 115 -16.82 -3.81 27.37
CA ILE A 115 -16.42 -2.39 27.50
C ILE A 115 -17.32 -1.70 28.53
#